data_AF-Q0D1A1-F1
#
_entry.id   AF-Q0D1A1-F1
#
_cell.length_a   1.000
_cell.length_b   1.000
_cell.length_c   1.000
_cell.angle_alpha   90.00
_cell.angle_beta   90.00
_cell.angle_gamma   90.00
#
_symmetry.space_group_name_H-M   'P 1'
#
loop_
_entity.id
_entity.type
_entity.pdbx_description
1 polymer ?
#
loop_
_entity_poly.entity_id
_entity_poly.type
_entity_poly.pdbx_seq_one_letter_code
_entity_poly.pdbx_strand_id
1 'polypeptide(L)'
;MNIEWDFPDAPFTSAPFAGIDQVYDPPYYEFWSKDSLATIRGSCSWLFGYTERNGPYDAVMSFSQGGTLVASALLLHEAETSRLPQPFKAAIFFGGGPPLTVMDSLGFDIAEDS
;
A
#
# COMPACT_ATOMS: atom_id res chain seq x y z
N MET A 1 6.45 11.07 -24.62
CA MET A 1 6.28 9.97 -23.65
C MET A 1 4.81 9.96 -23.28
N ASN A 2 4.10 8.86 -23.54
CA ASN A 2 2.69 8.73 -23.15
C ASN A 2 2.66 8.08 -21.77
N ILE A 3 2.03 8.75 -20.80
CA ILE A 3 1.87 8.22 -19.44
C ILE A 3 0.37 8.05 -19.21
N GLU A 4 -0.01 6.84 -18.83
CA GLU A 4 -1.38 6.52 -18.42
C GLU A 4 -1.41 6.35 -16.91
N TRP A 5 -2.46 6.88 -16.29
CA TRP A 5 -2.63 6.88 -14.84
C TRP A 5 -3.88 6.11 -14.47
N ASP A 6 -3.78 5.32 -13.41
CA ASP A 6 -4.89 4.59 -12.84
C ASP A 6 -4.94 4.87 -11.33
N PHE A 7 -6.14 5.18 -10.84
CA PHE A 7 -6.39 5.60 -9.46
C PHE A 7 -7.48 4.71 -8.86
N PRO A 8 -7.15 3.48 -8.44
CA PRO A 8 -8.13 2.60 -7.84
C PRO A 8 -8.60 3.08 -6.47
N ASP A 9 -9.91 2.98 -6.24
CA ASP A 9 -10.49 3.10 -4.91
C ASP A 9 -10.02 1.96 -4.01
N ALA A 10 -9.68 2.27 -2.76
CA ALA A 10 -9.28 1.28 -1.78
C ALA A 10 -10.46 0.34 -1.39
N PRO A 11 -10.21 -0.89 -0.92
CA PRO A 11 -11.24 -1.91 -0.79
C PRO A 11 -12.31 -1.66 0.29
N PHE A 12 -12.08 -0.73 1.22
CA PHE A 12 -13.01 -0.46 2.32
C PHE A 12 -13.50 0.98 2.26
N THR A 13 -14.80 1.16 2.50
CA THR A 13 -15.37 2.50 2.69
C THR A 13 -14.99 3.03 4.07
N SER A 14 -14.78 4.33 4.17
CA SER A 14 -14.36 4.98 5.40
C SER A 14 -15.08 6.31 5.63
N ALA A 15 -14.91 6.84 6.85
CA ALA A 15 -15.18 8.24 7.11
C ALA A 15 -14.04 9.09 6.51
N PRO A 16 -14.30 10.35 6.13
CA PRO A 16 -13.25 11.24 5.65
C PRO A 16 -12.25 11.53 6.77
N PHE A 17 -10.98 11.69 6.41
CA PHE A 17 -10.01 12.29 7.32
C PHE A 17 -10.40 13.75 7.58
N ALA A 18 -10.05 14.29 8.75
CA ALA A 18 -10.45 15.64 9.15
C ALA A 18 -10.12 16.69 8.08
N GLY A 19 -11.15 17.41 7.60
CA GLY A 19 -11.03 18.47 6.60
C GLY A 19 -11.11 18.00 5.14
N ILE A 20 -11.06 16.69 4.86
CA ILE A 20 -11.24 16.16 3.50
C ILE A 20 -12.67 16.36 3.00
N ASP A 21 -13.65 16.23 3.89
CA ASP A 21 -15.08 16.43 3.64
C ASP A 21 -15.47 17.86 3.29
N GLN A 22 -14.57 18.81 3.53
CA GLN A 22 -14.75 20.21 3.15
C GLN A 22 -14.30 20.49 1.70
N VAL A 23 -13.57 19.54 1.10
CA VAL A 23 -12.93 19.70 -0.22
C VAL A 23 -13.44 18.69 -1.25
N TYR A 24 -13.76 17.46 -0.82
CA TYR A 24 -14.19 16.37 -1.70
C TYR A 24 -15.50 15.74 -1.22
N ASP A 25 -16.36 15.39 -2.17
CA ASP A 25 -17.60 14.65 -1.91
C ASP A 25 -17.33 13.15 -1.66
N PRO A 26 -18.18 12.44 -0.89
CA PRO A 26 -18.10 10.99 -0.72
C PRO A 26 -18.36 10.23 -2.03
N PRO A 27 -18.00 8.94 -2.12
CA PRO A 27 -17.48 8.05 -1.06
C PRO A 27 -15.99 8.23 -0.74
N TYR A 28 -15.61 7.90 0.50
CA TYR A 28 -14.22 7.84 0.94
C TYR A 28 -13.79 6.39 1.17
N TYR A 29 -12.49 6.15 1.02
CA TYR A 29 -11.93 4.81 1.07
C TYR A 29 -10.67 4.74 1.93
N GLU A 30 -10.41 3.56 2.49
CA GLU A 30 -9.19 3.21 3.19
C GLU A 30 -8.75 1.78 2.84
N PHE A 31 -7.47 1.48 3.04
CA PHE A 31 -6.94 0.13 2.85
C PHE A 31 -7.14 -0.73 4.10
N TRP A 32 -7.03 -0.16 5.30
CA TRP A 32 -7.42 -0.83 6.54
C TRP A 32 -7.75 0.17 7.64
N SER A 33 -8.79 -0.10 8.42
CA SER A 33 -9.17 0.74 9.56
C SER A 33 -8.37 0.44 10.82
N LYS A 34 -8.01 -0.82 11.04
CA LYS A 34 -7.20 -1.26 12.19
C LYS A 34 -5.85 -1.75 11.70
N ASP A 35 -4.80 -1.24 12.30
CA ASP A 35 -3.44 -1.67 12.02
C ASP A 35 -3.18 -3.05 12.65
N SER A 36 -3.00 -4.05 11.79
CA SER A 36 -2.68 -5.42 12.17
C SER A 36 -2.05 -6.14 10.99
N LEU A 37 -1.23 -7.15 11.26
CA LEU A 37 -0.61 -7.95 10.20
C LEU A 37 -1.66 -8.54 9.24
N ALA A 38 -2.80 -9.01 9.78
CA ALA A 38 -3.84 -9.64 8.98
C ALA A 38 -4.52 -8.65 8.00
N THR A 39 -4.85 -7.44 8.46
CA THR A 39 -5.50 -6.41 7.63
C THR A 39 -4.53 -5.84 6.58
N ILE A 40 -3.27 -5.63 6.95
CA ILE A 40 -2.22 -5.21 6.00
C ILE A 40 -2.02 -6.28 4.92
N ARG A 41 -1.87 -7.56 5.31
CA ARG A 41 -1.72 -8.66 4.33
C ARG A 41 -2.92 -8.77 3.40
N GLY A 42 -4.14 -8.63 3.92
CA GLY A 42 -5.36 -8.60 3.09
C GLY A 42 -5.33 -7.48 2.04
N SER A 43 -4.86 -6.31 2.42
CA SER A 43 -4.71 -5.15 1.52
C SER A 43 -3.58 -5.34 0.51
N CYS A 44 -2.48 -5.98 0.89
CA CYS A 44 -1.41 -6.36 -0.04
C CYS A 44 -1.92 -7.35 -1.09
N SER A 45 -2.71 -8.35 -0.68
CA SER A 45 -3.34 -9.28 -1.61
C SER A 45 -4.33 -8.59 -2.54
N TRP A 46 -5.09 -7.61 -2.04
CA TRP A 46 -5.95 -6.78 -2.88
C TRP A 46 -5.14 -6.02 -3.94
N LEU A 47 -4.04 -5.37 -3.54
CA LEU A 47 -3.16 -4.61 -4.43
C LEU A 47 -2.61 -5.51 -5.54
N PHE A 48 -2.03 -6.66 -5.19
CA PHE A 48 -1.49 -7.57 -6.19
C PHE A 48 -2.56 -8.13 -7.13
N GLY A 49 -3.71 -8.53 -6.59
CA GLY A 49 -4.82 -8.96 -7.42
C GLY A 49 -5.33 -7.87 -8.35
N TYR A 50 -5.35 -6.61 -7.91
CA TYR A 50 -5.70 -5.48 -8.77
C TYR A 50 -4.67 -5.30 -9.89
N THR A 51 -3.38 -5.32 -9.55
CA THR A 51 -2.30 -5.13 -10.53
C THR A 51 -2.22 -6.26 -11.55
N GLU A 52 -2.55 -7.49 -11.16
CA GLU A 52 -2.61 -8.64 -12.06
C GLU A 52 -3.77 -8.52 -13.05
N ARG A 53 -4.92 -8.00 -12.61
CA ARG A 53 -6.13 -7.88 -13.45
C ARG A 53 -6.11 -6.68 -14.40
N ASN A 54 -5.51 -5.57 -13.98
CA ASN A 54 -5.61 -4.29 -14.69
C ASN A 54 -4.26 -3.80 -15.26
N GLY A 55 -3.16 -4.46 -14.87
CA GLY A 55 -1.82 -4.13 -15.37
C GLY A 55 -1.50 -4.73 -16.75
N PRO A 56 -0.20 -4.77 -17.11
CA PRO A 56 0.96 -4.48 -16.27
C PRO A 56 1.16 -2.98 -15.99
N TYR A 57 1.61 -2.65 -14.78
CA TYR A 57 2.01 -1.27 -14.41
C TYR A 57 3.53 -1.17 -14.35
N ASP A 58 4.09 -0.11 -14.96
CA ASP A 58 5.53 0.15 -14.89
C ASP A 58 5.95 0.68 -13.51
N ALA A 59 5.10 1.47 -12.86
CA ALA A 59 5.41 2.11 -11.60
C ALA A 59 4.18 2.20 -10.69
N VAL A 60 4.44 2.29 -9.39
CA VAL A 60 3.44 2.59 -8.37
C VAL A 60 3.79 3.89 -7.65
N MET A 61 2.79 4.73 -7.40
CA MET A 61 2.92 5.97 -6.64
C MET A 61 1.91 5.95 -5.49
N SER A 62 2.35 6.36 -4.30
CA SER A 62 1.58 6.16 -3.09
C SER A 62 1.71 7.30 -2.09
N PHE A 63 0.67 7.52 -1.29
CA PHE A 63 0.61 8.56 -0.27
C PHE A 63 0.09 8.02 1.07
N SER A 64 0.62 8.51 2.19
CA SER A 64 0.13 8.22 3.55
C SER A 64 -0.04 6.70 3.80
N GLN A 65 -1.22 6.22 4.18
CA GLN A 65 -1.51 4.79 4.36
C GLN A 65 -1.17 3.95 3.12
N GLY A 66 -1.38 4.47 1.92
CA GLY A 66 -1.01 3.80 0.67
C GLY A 66 0.50 3.60 0.55
N GLY A 67 1.32 4.50 1.12
CA GLY A 67 2.77 4.34 1.18
C GLY A 67 3.18 3.15 2.03
N THR A 68 2.59 3.03 3.21
CA THR A 68 2.78 1.88 4.10
C THR A 68 2.32 0.58 3.43
N LEU A 69 1.23 0.61 2.66
CA LEU A 69 0.72 -0.54 1.91
C LEU A 69 1.73 -1.03 0.87
N VAL A 70 2.20 -0.13 0.00
CA VAL A 70 3.14 -0.49 -1.07
C VAL A 70 4.45 -1.01 -0.47
N ALA A 71 4.96 -0.37 0.58
CA ALA A 71 6.18 -0.84 1.25
C ALA A 71 5.99 -2.23 1.87
N SER A 72 4.86 -2.46 2.53
CA SER A 72 4.47 -3.76 3.09
C SER A 72 4.39 -4.84 2.02
N ALA A 73 3.72 -4.54 0.91
CA ALA A 73 3.51 -5.47 -0.20
C ALA A 73 4.84 -5.88 -0.83
N LEU A 74 5.72 -4.92 -1.13
CA LEU A 74 7.04 -5.20 -1.71
C LEU A 74 7.92 -6.02 -0.77
N LEU A 75 7.90 -5.71 0.54
CA LEU A 75 8.68 -6.43 1.53
C LEU A 75 8.19 -7.89 1.69
N LEU A 76 6.87 -8.10 1.74
CA LEU A 76 6.30 -9.45 1.78
C LEU A 76 6.58 -10.21 0.49
N HIS A 77 6.47 -9.57 -0.68
CA HIS A 77 6.78 -10.19 -1.97
C HIS A 77 8.23 -10.69 -2.01
N GLU A 78 9.18 -9.87 -1.57
CA GLU A 78 10.59 -10.25 -1.50
C GLU A 78 10.80 -11.42 -0.53
N ALA A 79 10.23 -11.35 0.68
CA ALA A 79 10.39 -12.39 1.70
C ALA A 79 9.77 -13.73 1.30
N GLU A 80 8.60 -13.72 0.65
CA GLU A 80 7.83 -14.94 0.37
C GLU A 80 8.15 -15.54 -1.01
N THR A 81 8.55 -14.71 -1.97
CA THR A 81 8.61 -15.13 -3.37
C THR A 81 9.94 -14.89 -4.06
N SER A 82 10.96 -14.33 -3.39
CA SER A 82 12.39 -13.99 -3.74
C SER A 82 12.99 -14.35 -5.12
N ARG A 83 12.45 -15.31 -5.84
CA ARG A 83 12.75 -15.71 -7.22
C ARG A 83 11.80 -15.09 -8.27
N LEU A 84 10.69 -14.49 -7.88
CA LEU A 84 9.76 -13.82 -8.80
C LEU A 84 10.21 -12.38 -9.09
N PRO A 85 10.00 -11.86 -10.31
CA PRO A 85 10.24 -10.46 -10.62
C PRO A 85 9.45 -9.54 -9.67
N GLN A 86 10.00 -8.35 -9.42
CA GLN A 86 9.28 -7.31 -8.69
C GLN A 86 8.03 -6.88 -9.49
N PRO A 87 6.90 -6.58 -8.80
CA PRO A 87 5.63 -6.26 -9.44
C PRO A 87 5.64 -4.93 -10.19
N PHE A 88 6.59 -4.04 -9.88
CA PHE A 88 6.77 -2.73 -10.51
C PHE A 88 8.26 -2.48 -10.80
N LYS A 89 8.56 -1.68 -11.83
CA LYS A 89 9.91 -1.22 -12.13
C LYS A 89 10.35 -0.05 -11.25
N ALA A 90 9.40 0.72 -10.72
CA ALA A 90 9.64 1.80 -9.78
C ALA A 90 8.51 1.94 -8.76
N ALA A 91 8.85 2.37 -7.55
CA ALA A 91 7.90 2.73 -6.50
C ALA A 91 8.24 4.11 -5.93
N ILE A 92 7.22 4.98 -5.80
CA ILE A 92 7.35 6.35 -5.31
C ILE A 92 6.47 6.51 -4.08
N PHE A 93 7.03 7.04 -3.00
CA PHE A 93 6.39 7.15 -1.69
C PHE A 93 6.33 8.61 -1.23
N PHE A 94 5.13 9.06 -0.84
CA PHE A 94 4.91 10.39 -0.28
C PHE A 94 4.26 10.29 1.10
N GLY A 95 4.90 10.83 2.15
CA GLY A 95 4.28 10.94 3.48
C GLY A 95 3.80 9.61 4.11
N GLY A 96 4.31 8.46 3.64
CA GLY A 96 4.04 7.14 4.23
C GLY A 96 5.07 6.80 5.31
N GLY A 97 4.66 5.99 6.28
CA GLY A 97 5.55 5.48 7.33
C GLY A 97 6.23 4.16 6.93
N PRO A 98 7.29 3.75 7.64
CA PRO A 98 7.86 2.43 7.46
C PRO A 98 6.82 1.33 7.78
N PRO A 99 6.87 0.16 7.11
CA PRO A 99 5.91 -0.93 7.33
C PRO A 99 6.24 -1.75 8.59
N LEU A 100 6.25 -1.09 9.76
CA LEU A 100 6.77 -1.64 11.02
C LEU A 100 6.12 -2.97 11.41
N THR A 101 4.80 -3.10 11.28
CA THR A 101 4.08 -4.35 11.59
C THR A 101 4.52 -5.52 10.73
N VAL A 102 4.84 -5.27 9.45
CA VAL A 102 5.35 -6.32 8.55
C VAL A 102 6.82 -6.61 8.85
N MET A 103 7.63 -5.58 9.09
CA MET A 103 9.03 -5.75 9.48
C MET A 103 9.16 -6.61 10.75
N ASP A 104 8.37 -6.33 11.77
CA ASP A 104 8.34 -7.10 13.02
C ASP A 104 7.96 -8.57 12.74
N SER A 105 6.93 -8.80 11.90
CA SER A 105 6.51 -10.16 11.53
C SER A 105 7.57 -10.97 10.78
N LEU A 106 8.52 -10.29 10.13
CA LEU A 106 9.64 -10.89 9.40
C LEU A 106 10.92 -10.99 10.25
N GLY A 107 10.87 -10.57 11.52
CA GLY A 107 12.00 -10.66 12.46
C GLY A 107 13.08 -9.60 12.26
N PHE A 108 12.73 -8.44 11.69
CA PHE A 108 13.64 -7.29 11.67
C PHE A 108 13.81 -6.71 13.07
N ASP A 109 15.03 -6.30 13.39
CA ASP A 109 15.32 -5.55 14.62
C ASP A 109 14.88 -4.09 14.41
N ILE A 110 13.75 -3.72 15.02
CA ILE A 110 13.19 -2.37 14.95
C ILE A 110 13.64 -1.62 16.19
N ALA A 111 14.54 -0.65 15.99
CA ALA A 111 14.94 0.24 17.08
C ALA A 111 13.70 0.96 17.64
N GLU A 112 13.53 0.95 18.95
CA GLU A 112 12.52 1.77 19.61
C GLU A 112 12.89 3.25 19.45
N ASP A 113 11.90 4.10 19.13
CA ASP A 113 12.09 5.54 19.12
C ASP A 113 12.43 5.99 20.55
N SER A 114 13.68 6.43 20.76
CA SER A 114 14.21 6.97 22.01
C SER A 114 13.68 8.35 22.35
#